data_AF-I0EKS2-F1
#
_entry.id   AF-I0EKS2-F1
#
_cell.length_a   1.000
_cell.length_b   1.000
_cell.length_c   1.000
_cell.angle_alpha   90.00
_cell.angle_beta   90.00
_cell.angle_gamma   90.00
#
_symmetry.space_group_name_H-M   'P 1'
#
loop_
_entity.id
_entity.type
_entity.pdbx_description
1 polymer ?
#
loop_
_entity_poly.entity_id
_entity_poly.type
_entity_poly.pdbx_seq_one_letter_code
_entity_poly.pdbx_strand_id
1 'polypeptide(L)' 'MNYYSSGGSKLKATAGEYQYLNDFIINQGIDFIWITDGKGWLTALNPLQETFNHNQYLLNLDMLRQGFLNKIL' A
#
# COMPACT_ATOMS: atom_id res chain seq x y z
N MET A 1 13.16 9.78 4.42
CA MET A 1 12.95 10.59 3.19
C MET A 1 11.46 10.67 2.95
N ASN A 2 10.85 11.86 2.92
CA ASN A 2 9.40 11.98 2.68
C ASN A 2 9.15 11.85 1.17
N TYR A 3 8.63 10.70 0.72
CA TYR A 3 8.37 10.37 -0.69
C TYR A 3 7.16 11.11 -1.30
N TYR A 4 6.49 11.96 -0.53
CA TYR A 4 5.17 12.52 -0.85
C TYR A 4 5.19 13.94 -1.44
N SER A 5 6.36 14.57 -1.59
CA SER A 5 6.50 15.98 -1.96
C SER A 5 6.71 16.26 -3.46
N SER A 6 6.86 15.25 -4.32
CA SER A 6 7.03 15.49 -5.77
C SER A 6 6.11 14.61 -6.63
N GLY A 7 4.89 15.10 -6.88
CA GLY A 7 4.08 14.75 -8.06
C GLY A 7 3.41 13.38 -8.06
N GLY A 8 2.10 13.38 -8.35
CA GLY A 8 1.28 12.16 -8.49
C GLY A 8 1.83 11.11 -9.44
N SER A 9 2.68 11.49 -10.41
CA SER A 9 3.35 10.56 -11.34
C SER A 9 4.29 9.57 -10.65
N LYS A 10 4.98 9.96 -9.56
CA LYS A 10 5.86 9.03 -8.81
C LYS A 10 5.04 8.06 -7.97
N LEU A 11 3.97 8.54 -7.34
CA LEU A 11 3.06 7.68 -6.56
C LEU A 11 2.41 6.61 -7.43
N LYS A 12 2.04 6.96 -8.67
CA LYS A 12 1.52 5.97 -9.63
C LYS A 12 2.55 4.90 -9.97
N ALA A 13 3.80 5.28 -10.24
CA ALA A 13 4.88 4.33 -10.53
C ALA A 13 5.14 3.40 -9.33
N THR A 14 5.23 3.97 -8.12
CA THR A 14 5.41 3.19 -6.90
C THR A 14 4.22 2.25 -6.64
N ALA A 15 2.97 2.70 -6.81
CA ALA A 15 1.81 1.85 -6.62
C ALA A 15 1.82 0.62 -7.56
N GLY A 16 2.22 0.79 -8.82
CA GLY A 16 2.35 -0.30 -9.79
C GLY A 16 3.49 -1.27 -9.46
N GLU A 17 4.65 -0.76 -9.02
CA GLU A 17 5.77 -1.63 -8.58
C GLU A 17 5.37 -2.50 -7.39
N TYR A 18 4.61 -1.93 -6.43
CA TYR A 18 4.13 -2.67 -5.26
C TYR A 18 3.01 -3.67 -5.58
N GLN A 19 2.18 -3.42 -6.59
CA GLN A 19 1.23 -4.42 -7.10
C GLN A 19 1.97 -5.63 -7.66
N TYR A 20 2.98 -5.40 -8.52
CA TYR A 20 3.78 -6.49 -9.09
C TYR A 20 4.52 -7.28 -8.01
N LEU A 21 5.09 -6.59 -7.01
CA LEU A 21 5.75 -7.25 -5.88
C LEU A 21 4.77 -8.08 -5.05
N ASN A 22 3.56 -7.55 -4.80
CA ASN A 22 2.50 -8.27 -4.11
C ASN A 22 2.15 -9.58 -4.84
N ASP A 23 1.95 -9.51 -6.17
CA ASP A 23 1.66 -10.69 -6.98
C ASP A 23 2.80 -11.71 -6.93
N PHE A 24 4.04 -11.26 -6.95
CA PHE A 24 5.21 -12.13 -6.84
C PHE A 24 5.29 -12.85 -5.49
N ILE A 25 5.02 -12.15 -4.39
CA ILE A 25 5.11 -12.69 -3.03
C ILE A 25 3.92 -13.60 -2.70
N ILE A 26 2.69 -13.23 -3.08
CA ILE A 26 1.50 -14.07 -2.88
C ILE A 26 1.62 -15.39 -3.64
N ASN A 27 2.20 -15.38 -4.85
CA ASN A 27 2.47 -16.61 -5.62
C ASN A 27 3.48 -17.55 -4.94
N GLN A 28 4.24 -17.08 -3.95
CA GLN A 28 5.13 -17.90 -3.12
C GLN A 28 4.44 -18.41 -1.84
N GLY A 29 3.16 -18.11 -1.64
CA GLY A 29 2.42 -18.47 -0.42
C GLY A 29 2.81 -17.64 0.80
N ILE A 30 3.34 -16.43 0.58
CA ILE A 30 3.74 -15.50 1.64
C ILE A 30 2.72 -14.36 1.69
N ASP A 31 2.28 -14.00 2.88
CA ASP A 31 1.41 -12.84 3.08
C ASP A 31 2.19 -11.54 2.92
N PHE A 32 1.72 -10.67 2.03
CA PHE A 32 2.28 -9.33 1.82
C PHE A 32 1.36 -8.27 2.42
N ILE A 33 1.86 -7.51 3.39
CA ILE A 33 1.15 -6.40 4.01
C ILE A 33 1.84 -5.09 3.64
N TRP A 34 1.15 -4.25 2.86
CA TRP A 34 1.68 -2.93 2.51
C TRP A 34 1.25 -1.88 3.52
N ILE A 35 2.22 -1.30 4.24
CA ILE A 35 1.97 -0.24 5.23
C ILE A 35 2.26 1.13 4.62
N THR A 36 1.26 2.02 4.64
CA THR A 36 1.35 3.39 4.12
C THR A 36 1.25 4.44 5.24
N ASP A 37 1.79 5.64 5.02
CA ASP A 37 1.72 6.75 5.97
C ASP A 37 0.36 7.49 5.98
N GLY A 38 -0.58 7.08 5.13
CA GLY A 38 -1.89 7.70 4.94
C GLY A 38 -1.90 8.96 4.07
N LYS A 39 -0.79 9.70 3.96
CA LYS A 39 -0.75 10.98 3.21
C LYS A 39 -0.84 10.78 1.69
N GLY A 40 -0.34 9.65 1.19
CA GLY A 40 -0.47 9.29 -0.23
C GLY A 40 -1.93 9.22 -0.72
N TRP A 41 -2.88 8.88 0.16
CA TRP A 41 -4.30 8.79 -0.18
C TRP A 41 -4.91 10.14 -0.56
N LEU A 42 -4.33 11.25 -0.07
CA LEU A 42 -4.82 12.60 -0.37
C LEU A 42 -4.42 13.08 -1.78
N THR A 43 -3.32 12.57 -2.32
CA THR A 43 -2.72 13.06 -3.57
C THR A 43 -2.76 12.05 -4.71
N ALA A 44 -2.88 10.76 -4.41
CA ALA A 44 -2.86 9.67 -5.37
C ALA A 44 -3.95 8.64 -5.05
N LEU A 45 -5.17 9.12 -4.80
CA LEU A 45 -6.33 8.30 -4.43
C LEU A 45 -6.60 7.18 -5.45
N ASN A 46 -6.68 7.51 -6.74
CA ASN A 46 -7.02 6.55 -7.80
C ASN A 46 -6.03 5.36 -7.87
N PRO A 47 -4.71 5.56 -8.00
CA PRO A 47 -3.77 4.42 -8.06
C PRO A 47 -3.68 3.66 -6.73
N LEU A 48 -3.82 4.33 -5.57
CA LEU A 48 -3.85 3.63 -4.28
C LEU A 48 -5.12 2.80 -4.10
N GLN A 49 -6.26 3.28 -4.59
CA GLN A 49 -7.51 2.52 -4.58
C GLN A 49 -7.42 1.31 -5.50
N GLU A 50 -6.78 1.44 -6.66
CA GLU A 50 -6.52 0.31 -7.56
C GLU A 50 -5.63 -0.74 -6.87
N THR A 51 -4.53 -0.32 -6.23
CA THR A 51 -3.69 -1.25 -5.45
C THR A 51 -4.41 -1.81 -4.22
N PHE A 52 -5.29 -1.05 -3.58
CA PHE A 52 -6.08 -1.55 -2.45
C PHE A 52 -7.10 -2.61 -2.88
N ASN A 53 -7.72 -2.43 -4.05
CA ASN A 53 -8.64 -3.42 -4.59
C ASN A 53 -7.92 -4.68 -5.08
N HIS A 54 -6.65 -4.55 -5.49
CA HIS A 54 -5.84 -5.66 -6.00
C HIS A 54 -5.11 -6.42 -4.88
N ASN A 55 -4.53 -5.71 -3.92
CA ASN A 55 -3.75 -6.29 -2.83
C ASN A 55 -4.67 -6.68 -1.66
N GLN A 56 -4.49 -7.87 -1.09
CA GLN A 56 -5.29 -8.33 0.05
C GLN A 56 -5.11 -7.48 1.32
N TYR A 57 -3.89 -6.98 1.58
CA TYR A 57 -3.59 -6.29 2.84
C TYR A 57 -2.84 -4.98 2.60
N LEU A 58 -3.59 -3.87 2.66
CA LEU A 58 -3.04 -2.52 2.69
C LEU A 58 -3.51 -1.82 3.96
N LEU A 59 -2.54 -1.47 4.80
CA LEU A 59 -2.77 -0.80 6.09
C LEU A 59 -2.18 0.61 6.03
N ASN A 60 -2.74 1.51 6.83
CA ASN A 60 -2.07 2.76 7.15
C ASN A 60 -1.58 2.76 8.60
N LEU A 61 -0.69 3.70 8.95
CA LEU A 61 -0.15 3.82 10.31
C LEU A 61 -1.24 3.99 11.38
N ASP A 62 -2.38 4.60 11.03
CA ASP A 62 -3.50 4.76 11.96
C ASP A 62 -4.19 3.42 12.24
N MET A 63 -4.42 2.59 11.23
CA MET A 63 -4.93 1.22 11.36
C MET A 63 -3.98 0.35 12.19
N LEU A 64 -2.67 0.52 12.05
CA LEU A 64 -1.71 -0.17 12.92
C LEU A 64 -1.87 0.23 14.38
N ARG A 65 -2.02 1.54 14.67
CA ARG A 65 -2.28 2.03 16.02
C ARG A 65 -3.60 1.52 16.60
N GLN A 66 -4.60 1.33 15.74
CA GLN A 66 -5.89 0.72 16.11
C GLN A 66 -5.82 -0.81 16.29
N GLY A 67 -4.65 -1.43 16.10
CA GLY A 67 -4.45 -2.86 16.32
C GLY A 67 -4.95 -3.76 15.20
N PHE A 68 -5.15 -3.23 13.98
CA PHE A 68 -5.61 -4.05 12.83
C PHE A 68 -4.59 -5.13 12.45
N LEU A 69 -3.30 -4.91 12.70
CA LEU A 69 -2.28 -5.93 12.44
C LEU A 69 -2.55 -7.22 13.24
N ASN A 70 -3.02 -7.09 14.49
CA ASN A 70 -3.35 -8.21 15.36
C ASN A 70 -4.64 -8.94 14.94
N LYS A 71 -5.40 -8.41 13.98
CA LYS A 71 -6.58 -9.08 13.41
C LYS A 71 -6.27 -9.86 12.14
N ILE A 72 -5.11 -9.59 11.53
CA ILE A 72 -4.66 -10.20 10.28
C ILE A 72 -3.70 -11.37 10.57
N LEU A 73 -2.84 -11.23 11.58
CA LEU A 73 -1.98 -12.29 12.12
C LEU A 73 -2.74 -13.19 13.09
#